data_AF-A0A1A8PKE4-F1
#
_entry.id   AF-A0A1A8PKE4-F1
#
_cell.length_a   1.000
_cell.length_b   1.000
_cell.length_c   1.000
_cell.angle_alpha   90.00
_cell.angle_beta   90.00
_cell.angle_gamma   90.00
#
_symmetry.space_group_name_H-M   'P 1'
#
loop_
_entity.id
_entity.type
_entity.pdbx_description
1 polymer ?
#
loop_
_entity_poly.entity_id
_entity_poly.type
_entity_poly.pdbx_seq_one_letter_code
_entity_poly.pdbx_strand_id
1 'polypeptide(L)'
;KEALQVRVEKKTRATHVRESAERLQFGRTMEEWLEFRKKMNPDRLTHHPEFIVKPRGQTVWEGRTVRLHCTVAGWPKPRIAWYKNNVLIDAKAHPEKYTVESNYNMHSL
;
A
#
# COMPACT_ATOMS: atom_id res chain seq x y z
N LYS A 1 -28.38 17.08 35.77
CA LYS A 1 -28.39 15.66 35.34
C LYS A 1 -29.37 15.55 34.17
N GLU A 2 -28.90 15.67 32.93
CA GLU A 2 -29.74 15.53 31.74
C GLU A 2 -29.90 14.06 31.40
N ALA A 3 -31.15 13.59 31.37
CA ALA A 3 -31.48 12.25 30.94
C ALA A 3 -31.55 12.23 29.41
N LEU A 4 -30.66 11.48 28.76
CA LEU A 4 -30.76 11.18 27.34
C LEU A 4 -32.06 10.39 27.09
N GLN A 5 -32.98 11.02 26.38
CA GLN A 5 -34.28 10.44 26.05
C GLN A 5 -34.07 9.38 24.95
N VAL A 6 -34.08 8.10 25.32
CA VAL A 6 -33.99 6.99 24.36
C VAL A 6 -35.35 6.82 23.68
N ARG A 7 -35.44 7.14 22.39
CA ARG A 7 -36.63 6.88 21.57
C ARG A 7 -36.62 5.43 21.08
N VAL A 8 -37.67 4.68 21.41
CA VAL A 8 -37.86 3.30 20.96
C VAL A 8 -38.79 3.31 19.76
N GLU A 9 -38.24 3.14 18.55
CA GLU A 9 -39.02 2.98 17.34
C GLU A 9 -39.39 1.51 17.12
N LYS A 10 -40.69 1.22 17.05
CA LYS A 10 -41.19 -0.12 16.75
C LYS A 10 -41.07 -0.37 15.25
N LYS A 11 -40.09 -1.21 14.88
CA LYS A 11 -39.90 -1.62 13.48
C LYS A 11 -41.01 -2.57 13.02
N THR A 12 -41.43 -2.41 11.77
CA THR A 12 -42.41 -3.33 11.17
C THR A 12 -41.78 -4.70 10.93
N ARG A 13 -42.59 -5.74 10.88
CA ARG A 13 -42.11 -7.12 10.61
C ARG A 13 -41.34 -7.21 9.29
N ALA A 14 -41.75 -6.45 8.27
CA ALA A 14 -41.08 -6.42 6.97
C ALA A 14 -39.68 -5.78 7.03
N THR A 15 -39.50 -4.69 7.79
CA THR A 15 -38.19 -4.06 7.94
C THR A 15 -37.25 -4.92 8.77
N HIS A 16 -37.76 -5.55 9.83
CA HIS A 16 -36.97 -6.49 10.63
C HIS A 16 -36.49 -7.69 9.80
N VAL A 17 -37.35 -8.25 8.93
CA VAL A 17 -36.97 -9.38 8.05
C VAL A 17 -35.92 -8.94 7.03
N ARG A 18 -36.06 -7.75 6.44
CA ARG A 18 -35.06 -7.20 5.48
C ARG A 18 -33.70 -7.00 6.15
N GLU A 19 -33.66 -6.33 7.29
CA GLU A 19 -32.42 -6.10 8.05
C GLU A 19 -31.75 -7.42 8.47
N SER A 20 -32.55 -8.44 8.83
CA SER A 20 -32.03 -9.78 9.14
C SER A 20 -31.44 -10.46 7.91
N ALA A 21 -32.06 -10.34 6.75
CA ALA A 21 -31.54 -10.88 5.50
C ALA A 21 -30.24 -10.19 5.07
N GLU A 22 -30.18 -8.86 5.19
CA GLU A 22 -28.97 -8.06 4.91
C GLU A 22 -27.81 -8.43 5.85
N ARG A 23 -28.07 -8.63 7.16
CA ARG A 23 -27.05 -9.08 8.13
C ARG A 23 -26.52 -10.47 7.81
N LEU A 24 -27.39 -11.41 7.45
CA LEU A 24 -26.99 -12.77 7.07
C LEU A 24 -26.21 -12.76 5.75
N GLN A 25 -26.62 -11.97 4.76
CA GLN A 25 -25.91 -11.82 3.50
C GLN A 25 -24.51 -11.22 3.72
N PHE A 26 -24.40 -10.18 4.54
CA PHE A 26 -23.11 -9.59 4.90
C PHE A 26 -22.22 -10.59 5.66
N GLY A 27 -22.78 -11.35 6.61
CA GLY A 27 -22.06 -12.42 7.30
C GLY A 27 -21.50 -13.49 6.34
N ARG A 28 -22.32 -13.97 5.40
CA ARG A 28 -21.90 -14.95 4.37
C ARG A 28 -20.78 -14.39 3.48
N THR A 29 -20.88 -13.13 3.06
CA THR A 29 -19.82 -12.49 2.25
C THR A 29 -18.50 -12.39 3.02
N MET A 30 -18.55 -12.09 4.33
CA MET A 30 -17.36 -11.99 5.17
C MET A 30 -16.69 -13.35 5.40
N GLU A 31 -17.48 -14.40 5.60
CA GLU A 31 -17.00 -15.79 5.69
C GLU A 31 -16.36 -16.25 4.37
N GLU A 32 -17.00 -15.97 3.24
CA GLU A 32 -16.47 -16.26 1.90
C GLU A 32 -15.14 -15.54 1.64
N TRP A 33 -15.05 -14.24 1.99
CA TRP A 33 -13.80 -13.46 1.89
C TRP A 33 -12.68 -14.02 2.78
N LEU A 34 -13.02 -14.45 4.00
CA LEU A 34 -12.06 -15.06 4.92
C LEU A 34 -11.55 -16.40 4.39
N GLU A 35 -12.44 -17.25 3.88
CA GLU A 35 -12.07 -18.54 3.27
C GLU A 35 -11.25 -18.36 2.00
N PHE A 36 -11.56 -17.37 1.16
CA PHE A 36 -10.75 -17.00 0.01
C PHE A 36 -9.33 -16.57 0.43
N ARG A 37 -9.20 -15.72 1.46
CA ARG A 37 -7.90 -15.30 2.01
C ARG A 37 -7.14 -16.45 2.67
N LYS A 38 -7.83 -17.41 3.31
CA LYS A 38 -7.19 -18.62 3.87
C LYS A 38 -6.68 -19.56 2.77
N LYS A 39 -7.41 -19.66 1.65
CA LYS A 39 -7.00 -20.46 0.48
C LYS A 39 -5.86 -19.81 -0.30
N MET A 40 -5.78 -18.49 -0.32
CA MET A 40 -4.53 -17.83 -0.70
C MET A 40 -3.47 -18.22 0.32
N ASN A 41 -2.38 -18.83 -0.12
CA ASN A 41 -1.18 -18.93 0.70
C ASN A 41 -0.37 -17.63 0.47
N PRO A 42 -0.51 -16.60 1.34
CA PRO A 42 0.22 -15.36 1.16
C PRO A 42 1.73 -15.60 1.14
N ASP A 43 2.24 -16.58 1.88
CA ASP A 43 3.67 -16.90 1.95
C ASP A 43 4.22 -17.41 0.62
N ARG A 44 3.38 -18.03 -0.22
CA ARG A 44 3.76 -18.43 -1.59
C ARG A 44 3.82 -17.24 -2.57
N LEU A 45 3.18 -16.13 -2.24
CA LEU A 45 3.14 -14.91 -3.05
C LEU A 45 4.06 -13.82 -2.50
N THR A 46 4.39 -13.86 -1.21
CA THR A 46 5.34 -12.96 -0.59
C THR A 46 6.76 -13.40 -0.87
N HIS A 47 7.60 -12.45 -1.23
CA HIS A 47 9.02 -12.67 -1.35
C HIS A 47 9.76 -11.38 -1.01
N HIS A 48 10.99 -11.54 -0.53
CA HIS A 48 11.82 -10.42 -0.14
C HIS A 48 12.10 -9.49 -1.34
N PRO A 49 12.42 -8.21 -1.07
CA PRO A 49 12.81 -7.29 -2.12
C PRO A 49 14.10 -7.73 -2.81
N GLU A 50 14.07 -7.80 -4.14
CA GLU A 50 15.21 -8.19 -4.95
C GLU A 50 15.41 -7.19 -6.08
N PHE A 51 16.67 -6.82 -6.33
CA PHE A 51 17.03 -6.00 -7.47
C PHE A 51 16.99 -6.84 -8.76
N ILE A 52 15.98 -6.60 -9.60
CA ILE A 52 15.98 -7.07 -10.98
C ILE A 52 17.03 -6.27 -11.77
N VAL A 53 17.08 -4.95 -11.55
CA VAL A 53 18.07 -4.06 -12.16
C VAL A 53 18.69 -3.20 -11.08
N LYS A 54 20.00 -3.34 -10.87
CA LYS A 54 20.77 -2.51 -9.95
C LYS A 54 21.09 -1.15 -10.59
N PRO A 55 21.19 -0.06 -9.79
CA PRO A 55 21.72 1.20 -10.29
C PRO A 55 23.11 1.00 -10.90
N ARG A 56 23.33 1.58 -12.08
CA ARG A 56 24.64 1.57 -12.75
C ARG A 56 25.40 2.85 -12.43
N GLY A 57 26.71 2.71 -12.23
CA GLY A 57 27.62 3.85 -12.16
C GLY A 57 27.63 4.62 -13.48
N GLN A 58 27.64 5.94 -13.40
CA GLN A 58 27.68 6.84 -14.55
C GLN A 58 28.69 7.95 -14.29
N THR A 59 29.46 8.30 -15.32
CA THR A 59 30.35 9.47 -15.31
C THR A 59 29.67 10.60 -16.06
N VAL A 60 29.47 11.73 -15.40
CA VAL A 60 28.82 12.91 -15.96
C VAL A 60 29.70 14.14 -15.80
N TRP A 61 29.52 15.10 -16.70
CA TRP A 61 30.17 16.40 -16.59
C TRP A 61 29.60 17.21 -15.42
N GLU A 62 30.44 18.07 -14.84
CA GLU A 62 30.00 19.00 -13.80
C GLU A 62 28.84 19.88 -14.29
N GLY A 63 27.89 20.15 -13.39
CA GLY A 63 26.69 20.92 -13.70
C GLY A 63 25.63 20.19 -14.53
N ARG A 64 25.87 18.93 -14.95
CA ARG A 64 24.86 18.10 -15.61
C ARG A 64 24.09 17.23 -14.61
N THR A 65 22.80 17.09 -14.86
CA THR A 65 21.94 16.16 -14.12
C THR A 65 22.25 14.72 -14.53
N VAL A 66 22.36 13.84 -13.54
CA VAL A 66 22.43 12.39 -13.73
C VAL A 66 21.12 11.78 -13.25
N ARG A 67 20.65 10.74 -13.95
CA ARG A 67 19.47 9.97 -13.54
C ARG A 67 19.88 8.52 -13.30
N LEU A 68 19.74 8.07 -12.06
CA LEU A 68 20.05 6.70 -11.65
C LEU A 68 18.75 5.92 -11.54
N HIS A 69 18.66 4.77 -12.22
CA HIS A 69 17.45 3.94 -12.19
C HIS A 69 17.72 2.58 -11.52
N CYS A 70 16.70 2.03 -10.88
CA CYS A 70 16.70 0.64 -10.43
C CYS A 70 15.32 0.01 -10.62
N THR A 71 15.30 -1.32 -10.70
CA THR A 71 14.08 -2.11 -10.73
C THR A 71 14.09 -3.10 -9.58
N VAL A 72 13.07 -3.04 -8.73
CA VAL A 72 12.97 -3.88 -7.53
C VAL A 72 11.66 -4.65 -7.56
N ALA A 73 11.75 -5.98 -7.48
CA ALA A 73 10.59 -6.83 -7.24
C ALA A 73 10.47 -7.14 -5.76
N GLY A 74 9.24 -7.29 -5.27
CA GLY A 74 8.97 -7.63 -3.88
C GLY A 74 7.47 -7.71 -3.64
N TRP A 75 7.04 -8.64 -2.80
CA TRP A 75 5.68 -8.63 -2.28
C TRP A 75 5.69 -8.86 -0.76
N PRO A 76 5.10 -7.95 0.05
CA PRO A 76 4.42 -6.71 -0.34
C PRO A 76 5.32 -5.70 -1.07
N LYS A 77 4.70 -4.75 -1.78
CA LYS A 77 5.44 -3.77 -2.60
C LYS A 77 6.56 -3.09 -1.78
N PRO A 78 7.83 -3.15 -2.23
CA PRO A 78 8.95 -2.64 -1.46
C PRO A 78 8.94 -1.12 -1.35
N ARG A 79 9.48 -0.61 -0.23
CA ARG A 79 9.78 0.81 -0.03
C ARG A 79 11.23 1.06 -0.40
N ILE A 80 11.47 2.06 -1.25
CA ILE A 80 12.80 2.39 -1.75
C ILE A 80 13.32 3.68 -1.10
N ALA A 81 14.60 3.69 -0.75
CA ALA A 81 15.31 4.85 -0.23
C ALA A 81 16.67 4.96 -0.93
N TRP A 82 17.07 6.18 -1.26
CA TRP A 82 18.35 6.47 -1.89
C TRP A 82 19.35 7.02 -0.87
N TYR A 83 20.60 6.59 -1.00
CA TYR A 83 21.68 7.02 -0.13
C TYR A 83 22.83 7.58 -0.96
N LYS A 84 23.44 8.67 -0.50
CA LYS A 84 24.69 9.20 -1.04
C LYS A 84 25.72 9.19 0.08
N ASN A 85 26.83 8.48 -0.12
CA ASN A 85 27.90 8.35 0.89
C ASN A 85 27.34 7.94 2.27
N ASN A 86 26.46 6.93 2.28
CA ASN A 86 25.79 6.40 3.47
C ASN A 86 24.82 7.38 4.18
N VAL A 87 24.54 8.54 3.59
CA VAL A 87 23.54 9.50 4.10
C VAL A 87 22.24 9.36 3.31
N LEU A 88 21.13 9.24 4.02
CA LEU A 88 19.79 9.17 3.42
C LEU A 88 19.49 10.47 2.66
N ILE A 89 19.03 10.33 1.42
CA ILE A 89 18.56 11.46 0.63
C ILE A 89 17.10 11.74 0.97
N ASP A 90 16.83 12.90 1.57
CA ASP A 90 15.49 13.44 1.69
C ASP A 90 15.20 14.38 0.50
N ALA A 91 14.61 13.81 -0.55
CA ALA A 91 14.22 14.57 -1.74
C ALA A 91 13.11 15.60 -1.46
N LYS A 92 12.33 15.45 -0.37
CA LYS A 92 11.32 16.43 0.02
C LYS A 92 11.92 17.63 0.70
N ALA A 93 12.99 17.42 1.48
CA ALA A 93 13.75 18.51 2.10
C ALA A 93 14.61 19.28 1.08
N HIS A 94 15.05 18.62 0.01
CA HIS A 94 15.95 19.19 -1.00
C HIS A 94 15.47 18.97 -2.45
N PRO A 95 14.30 19.52 -2.83
CA PRO A 95 13.72 19.33 -4.16
C PRO A 95 14.53 20.00 -5.28
N GLU A 96 15.37 20.98 -4.96
CA GLU A 96 16.29 21.64 -5.90
C GLU A 96 17.45 20.75 -6.35
N LYS A 97 17.74 19.69 -5.58
CA LYS A 97 18.95 18.87 -5.74
C LYS A 97 18.64 17.42 -6.09
N TYR A 98 17.51 16.90 -5.63
CA TYR A 98 17.15 15.49 -5.81
C TYR A 98 15.69 15.35 -6.22
N THR A 99 15.44 14.53 -7.25
CA THR A 99 14.09 14.21 -7.71
C THR A 99 13.92 12.70 -7.70
N VAL A 100 13.01 12.19 -6.86
CA VAL A 100 12.74 10.75 -6.79
C VAL A 100 11.42 10.44 -7.47
N GLU A 101 11.47 9.55 -8.44
CA GLU A 101 10.30 9.06 -9.17
C GLU A 101 10.16 7.55 -8.97
N SER A 102 8.92 7.07 -8.86
CA SER A 102 8.64 5.65 -8.67
C SER A 102 7.40 5.27 -9.47
N ASN A 103 7.60 4.45 -10.50
CA ASN A 103 6.52 3.95 -11.35
C ASN A 103 6.56 2.42 -11.38
N TYR A 104 5.50 1.78 -10.88
CA TYR A 104 5.45 0.33 -10.64
C TYR A 104 6.67 -0.16 -9.83
N ASN A 105 7.53 -0.95 -10.46
CA ASN A 105 8.75 -1.53 -9.91
C ASN A 105 10.02 -0.78 -10.35
N MET A 106 9.89 0.27 -11.18
CA MET A 106 10.98 1.10 -11.66
C MET A 106 11.08 2.37 -10.82
N HIS A 107 12.26 2.65 -10.29
CA HIS A 107 12.54 3.80 -9.45
C HIS A 107 13.71 4.58 -10.04
N SER A 108 13.64 5.92 -9.98
CA SER A 108 14.77 6.77 -10.33
C SER A 108 15.03 7.87 -9.31
N LEU A 109 16.31 8.23 -9.20
CA LEU A 109 16.85 9.42 -8.53
C LEU A 109 17.47 10.34 -9.60
#